data_AF-A0AA47NB71-F1
#
_entry.id   AF-A0AA47NB71-F1
#
_cell.length_a   1.000
_cell.length_b   1.000
_cell.length_c   1.000
_cell.angle_alpha   90.00
_cell.angle_beta   90.00
_cell.angle_gamma   90.00
#
_symmetry.space_group_name_H-M   'P 1'
#
loop_
_entity.id
_entity.type
_entity.pdbx_description
1 polymer ?
#
loop_
_entity_poly.entity_id
_entity_poly.type
_entity_poly.pdbx_seq_one_letter_code
_entity_poly.pdbx_strand_id
1 'polypeptide(L)'
;MQEKTRLVLELRESTDQSVRNANAKVPTGRKWNAQTEVDQAVGRLQHQEIVGRVQAGRAGLGWGEAPHFWSKANRKERKEMVVAEVTRMEEDRYKIKAVSQGRQGSWTTWEGVVNRNISWSDLWKIPQARLSFLIRSTYDTLPCPRNLHQWFGNEECCSLCNAPNASLQHILSGCKIAFSQGRYRWRHDQVLRKLAEVLEVCRQGNKEPPSAEDHTSFVSEGGVRRNTRPTETSRLFSPDQEWSMRVDLDRQLRFPTEITTTSL
;
A
#
# COMPACT_ATOMS: atom_id res chain seq x y z
N MET A 1 20.24 -17.82 3.73
CA MET A 1 20.07 -18.82 2.65
C MET A 1 21.15 -18.65 1.60
N GLN A 2 21.16 -17.50 0.90
CA GLN A 2 22.08 -17.19 -0.20
C GLN A 2 23.56 -17.39 0.15
N GLU A 3 24.04 -16.93 1.31
CA GLU A 3 25.44 -17.13 1.74
C GLU A 3 25.82 -18.61 1.90
N LYS A 4 24.94 -19.41 2.50
CA LYS A 4 25.17 -20.84 2.67
C LYS A 4 25.15 -21.57 1.33
N THR A 5 24.29 -21.17 0.41
CA THR A 5 24.28 -21.64 -0.98
C THR A 5 25.60 -21.30 -1.69
N ARG A 6 26.08 -20.05 -1.57
CA ARG A 6 27.38 -19.64 -2.14
C ARG A 6 28.53 -20.45 -1.57
N LEU A 7 28.56 -20.65 -0.26
CA LEU A 7 29.59 -21.45 0.41
C LEU A 7 29.61 -22.91 -0.08
N VAL A 8 28.44 -23.53 -0.27
CA VAL A 8 28.36 -24.88 -0.86
C VAL A 8 28.97 -24.92 -2.25
N LEU A 9 28.66 -23.92 -3.10
CA LEU A 9 29.18 -23.85 -4.46
C LEU A 9 30.69 -23.56 -4.48
N GLU A 10 31.19 -22.73 -3.57
CA GLU A 10 32.62 -22.46 -3.43
C GLU A 10 33.42 -23.70 -3.04
N LEU A 11 32.91 -24.48 -2.08
CA LEU A 11 33.54 -25.73 -1.67
C LEU A 11 33.53 -26.78 -2.79
N ARG A 12 32.38 -26.95 -3.48
CA ARG A 12 32.23 -27.92 -4.59
C ARG A 12 33.12 -27.59 -5.78
N GLU A 13 33.29 -26.32 -6.08
CA GLU A 13 34.01 -25.87 -7.26
C GLU A 13 35.43 -25.37 -6.95
N SER A 14 35.93 -25.53 -5.72
CA SER A 14 37.23 -24.99 -5.31
C SER A 14 38.35 -25.38 -6.30
N THR A 15 39.28 -24.47 -6.55
CA THR A 15 40.47 -24.77 -7.38
C THR A 15 41.38 -25.77 -6.69
N ASP A 16 41.36 -25.81 -5.36
CA ASP A 16 42.10 -26.78 -4.57
C ASP A 16 41.37 -28.13 -4.55
N GLN A 17 42.05 -29.16 -5.07
CA GLN A 17 41.53 -30.52 -5.14
C GLN A 17 41.30 -31.13 -3.74
N SER A 18 42.10 -30.75 -2.74
CA SER A 18 41.97 -31.24 -1.36
C SER A 18 40.66 -30.75 -0.74
N VAL A 19 40.32 -29.47 -0.98
CA VAL A 19 39.07 -28.86 -0.51
C VAL A 19 37.86 -29.52 -1.17
N ARG A 20 37.93 -29.79 -2.49
CA ARG A 20 36.87 -30.50 -3.20
C ARG A 20 36.67 -31.93 -2.69
N ASN A 21 37.77 -32.65 -2.48
CA ASN A 21 37.74 -34.04 -2.04
C ASN A 21 37.27 -34.20 -0.59
N ALA A 22 37.47 -33.18 0.25
CA ALA A 22 37.03 -33.18 1.64
C ALA A 22 35.50 -33.27 1.79
N ASN A 23 34.72 -32.93 0.74
CA ASN A 23 33.26 -32.97 0.75
C ASN A 23 32.64 -32.36 2.03
N ALA A 24 33.21 -31.25 2.47
CA ALA A 24 32.84 -30.60 3.72
C ALA A 24 31.36 -30.20 3.68
N LYS A 25 30.57 -30.68 4.66
CA LYS A 25 29.15 -30.33 4.77
C LYS A 25 29.02 -28.94 5.38
N VAL A 26 28.31 -28.06 4.70
CA VAL A 26 28.00 -26.72 5.24
C VAL A 26 27.00 -26.86 6.39
N PRO A 27 27.35 -26.40 7.61
CA PRO A 27 26.44 -26.48 8.75
C PRO A 27 25.22 -25.60 8.51
N THR A 28 24.05 -26.23 8.59
CA THR A 28 22.73 -25.63 8.38
C THR A 28 21.75 -26.11 9.46
N GLY A 29 20.60 -25.44 9.59
CA GLY A 29 19.60 -25.78 10.60
C GLY A 29 18.82 -27.07 10.27
N ARG A 30 17.96 -27.51 11.19
CA ARG A 30 17.18 -28.77 11.01
C ARG A 30 16.18 -28.73 9.86
N LYS A 31 15.63 -27.56 9.54
CA LYS A 31 14.53 -27.41 8.56
C LYS A 31 15.00 -27.14 7.13
N TRP A 32 16.28 -26.83 6.94
CA TRP A 32 16.79 -26.37 5.66
C TRP A 32 18.22 -26.86 5.46
N ASN A 33 18.49 -27.55 4.35
CA ASN A 33 19.80 -28.11 4.03
C ASN A 33 20.34 -27.48 2.74
N ALA A 34 21.46 -26.77 2.84
CA ALA A 34 22.04 -26.05 1.70
C ALA A 34 22.44 -26.98 0.55
N GLN A 35 22.94 -28.18 0.86
CA GLN A 35 23.42 -29.13 -0.14
C GLN A 35 22.25 -29.62 -1.01
N THR A 36 21.18 -30.04 -0.35
CA THR A 36 19.97 -30.55 -1.02
C THR A 36 19.29 -29.47 -1.86
N GLU A 37 19.26 -28.23 -1.36
CA GLU A 37 18.63 -27.11 -2.07
C GLU A 37 19.45 -26.67 -3.29
N VAL A 38 20.79 -26.70 -3.19
CA VAL A 38 21.67 -26.51 -4.35
C VAL A 38 21.43 -27.59 -5.40
N ASP A 39 21.32 -28.86 -4.99
CA ASP A 39 21.08 -29.96 -5.93
C ASP A 39 19.73 -29.84 -6.63
N GLN A 40 18.67 -29.49 -5.88
CA GLN A 40 17.34 -29.24 -6.45
C GLN A 40 17.34 -28.03 -7.40
N ALA A 41 18.02 -26.94 -7.05
CA ALA A 41 18.12 -25.75 -7.89
C ALA A 41 18.87 -26.04 -9.19
N VAL A 42 20.01 -26.74 -9.13
CA VAL A 42 20.75 -27.17 -10.33
C VAL A 42 19.87 -28.08 -11.20
N GLY A 43 19.16 -29.03 -10.61
CA GLY A 43 18.23 -29.89 -11.34
C GLY A 43 17.09 -29.11 -12.02
N ARG A 44 16.54 -28.09 -11.36
CA ARG A 44 15.53 -27.20 -11.96
C ARG A 44 16.10 -26.39 -13.14
N LEU A 45 17.30 -25.83 -13.01
CA LEU A 45 17.96 -25.08 -14.08
C LEU A 45 18.24 -25.96 -15.30
N GLN A 46 18.70 -27.20 -15.08
CA GLN A 46 18.89 -28.18 -16.15
C GLN A 46 17.56 -28.59 -16.79
N HIS A 47 16.52 -28.79 -15.99
CA HIS A 47 15.19 -29.10 -16.51
C HIS A 47 14.62 -27.95 -17.35
N GLN A 48 14.80 -26.70 -16.92
CA GLN A 48 14.41 -25.52 -17.70
C GLN A 48 15.15 -25.43 -19.04
N GLU A 49 16.40 -25.85 -19.10
CA GLU A 49 17.15 -25.94 -20.35
C GLU A 49 16.55 -26.98 -21.30
N ILE A 50 16.12 -28.14 -20.79
CA ILE A 50 15.45 -29.18 -21.58
C ILE A 50 14.10 -28.69 -22.11
N VAL A 51 13.31 -28.02 -21.27
CA VAL A 51 12.04 -27.41 -21.66
C VAL A 51 12.27 -26.32 -22.70
N GLY A 52 13.42 -25.64 -22.61
CA GLY A 52 13.82 -24.60 -23.54
C GLY A 52 12.91 -23.38 -23.42
N ARG A 53 12.68 -22.73 -24.56
CA ARG A 53 11.91 -21.49 -24.61
C ARG A 53 10.42 -21.79 -24.70
N VAL A 54 9.66 -21.31 -23.72
CA VAL A 54 8.20 -21.42 -23.68
C VAL A 54 7.55 -20.09 -24.12
N GLN A 55 6.29 -20.16 -24.56
CA GLN A 55 5.49 -18.97 -24.83
C GLN A 55 5.20 -18.21 -23.53
N ALA A 56 5.49 -16.92 -23.50
CA ALA A 56 5.14 -16.03 -22.40
C ALA A 56 3.88 -15.20 -22.75
N GLY A 57 2.78 -15.48 -22.07
CA GLY A 57 1.52 -14.76 -22.27
C GLY A 57 0.93 -14.92 -23.68
N ARG A 58 0.43 -13.82 -24.26
CA ARG A 58 -0.22 -13.82 -25.59
C ARG A 58 0.71 -13.38 -26.74
N ALA A 59 1.98 -13.10 -26.46
CA ALA A 59 2.93 -12.57 -27.45
C ALA A 59 3.45 -13.61 -28.46
N GLY A 60 3.12 -14.90 -28.27
CA GLY A 60 3.58 -15.99 -29.14
C GLY A 60 4.96 -16.54 -28.76
N LEU A 61 5.38 -17.60 -29.47
CA LEU A 61 6.66 -18.27 -29.22
C LEU A 61 7.82 -17.40 -29.72
N GLY A 62 8.86 -17.23 -28.89
CA GLY A 62 10.06 -16.49 -29.27
C GLY A 62 10.07 -15.01 -28.87
N TRP A 63 8.98 -14.49 -28.31
CA TRP A 63 8.94 -13.14 -27.74
C TRP A 63 9.48 -13.09 -26.30
N GLY A 64 10.20 -12.02 -25.96
CA GLY A 64 10.81 -11.77 -24.65
C GLY A 64 12.33 -11.95 -24.60
N GLU A 65 12.91 -11.93 -23.40
CA GLU A 65 14.33 -12.22 -23.19
C GLU A 65 14.61 -13.71 -23.48
N ALA A 66 15.80 -14.00 -24.03
CA ALA A 66 16.22 -15.37 -24.23
C ALA A 66 16.64 -15.97 -22.88
N PRO A 67 16.16 -17.17 -22.50
CA PRO A 67 16.58 -17.81 -21.26
C PRO A 67 18.09 -18.08 -21.30
N HIS A 68 18.78 -17.72 -20.21
CA HIS A 68 20.19 -18.07 -20.04
C HIS A 68 20.31 -19.54 -19.64
N PHE A 69 20.95 -20.35 -20.48
CA PHE A 69 21.02 -21.80 -20.30
C PHE A 69 22.17 -22.23 -19.39
N TRP A 70 21.93 -23.24 -18.56
CA TRP A 70 22.89 -23.78 -17.59
C TRP A 70 24.19 -24.27 -18.26
N SER A 71 24.07 -24.99 -19.38
CA SER A 71 25.23 -25.52 -20.12
C SER A 71 26.16 -24.42 -20.64
N LYS A 72 25.60 -23.28 -21.06
CA LYS A 72 26.32 -22.15 -21.65
C LYS A 72 26.87 -21.17 -20.62
N ALA A 73 26.38 -21.23 -19.38
CA ALA A 73 26.79 -20.35 -18.32
C ALA A 73 28.22 -20.64 -17.85
N ASN A 74 29.00 -19.57 -17.62
CA ASN A 74 30.33 -19.69 -17.00
C ASN A 74 30.22 -19.97 -15.49
N ARG A 75 31.35 -20.22 -14.82
CA ARG A 75 31.36 -20.57 -13.40
C ARG A 75 30.72 -19.50 -12.49
N LYS A 76 30.97 -18.22 -12.76
CA LYS A 76 30.40 -17.12 -11.97
C LYS A 76 28.90 -17.04 -12.19
N GLU A 77 28.46 -17.10 -13.44
CA GLU A 77 27.05 -17.08 -13.83
C GLU A 77 26.28 -18.27 -13.23
N ARG A 78 26.84 -19.48 -13.26
CA ARG A 78 26.23 -20.66 -12.63
C ARG A 78 25.98 -20.45 -11.13
N LYS A 79 26.92 -19.82 -10.43
CA LYS A 79 26.73 -19.49 -9.01
C LYS A 79 25.59 -18.50 -8.81
N GLU A 80 25.53 -17.45 -9.63
CA GLU A 80 24.47 -16.45 -9.57
C GLU A 80 23.10 -17.06 -9.88
N MET A 81 23.03 -17.89 -10.92
CA MET A 81 21.82 -18.63 -11.31
C MET A 81 21.31 -19.55 -10.19
N VAL A 82 22.20 -20.34 -9.57
CA VAL A 82 21.79 -21.23 -8.47
C VAL A 82 21.31 -20.44 -7.25
N VAL A 83 21.99 -19.35 -6.90
CA VAL A 83 21.57 -18.50 -5.77
C VAL A 83 20.22 -17.84 -6.03
N ALA A 84 20.00 -17.34 -7.26
CA ALA A 84 18.73 -16.79 -7.68
C ALA A 84 17.63 -17.86 -7.67
N GLU A 85 17.91 -19.05 -8.20
CA GLU A 85 16.95 -20.16 -8.27
C GLU A 85 16.55 -20.67 -6.88
N VAL A 86 17.50 -20.83 -5.96
CA VAL A 86 17.20 -21.18 -4.56
C VAL A 86 16.29 -20.13 -3.91
N THR A 87 16.54 -18.84 -4.16
CA THR A 87 15.69 -17.75 -3.65
C THR A 87 14.29 -17.85 -4.24
N ARG A 88 14.18 -18.08 -5.56
CA ARG A 88 12.90 -18.25 -6.27
C ARG A 88 12.12 -19.47 -5.77
N MET A 89 12.76 -20.61 -5.58
CA MET A 89 12.13 -21.82 -5.06
C MET A 89 11.54 -21.59 -3.66
N GLU A 90 12.24 -20.84 -2.82
CA GLU A 90 11.76 -20.50 -1.49
C GLU A 90 10.59 -19.50 -1.56
N GLU A 91 10.66 -18.49 -2.44
CA GLU A 91 9.53 -17.59 -2.71
C GLU A 91 8.29 -18.34 -3.22
N ASP A 92 8.47 -19.33 -4.10
CA ASP A 92 7.40 -20.21 -4.58
C ASP A 92 6.77 -20.96 -3.41
N ARG A 93 7.57 -21.55 -2.51
CA ARG A 93 7.08 -22.23 -1.30
C ARG A 93 6.29 -21.28 -0.40
N TYR A 94 6.76 -20.04 -0.22
CA TYR A 94 6.02 -19.02 0.53
C TYR A 94 4.69 -18.67 -0.13
N LYS A 95 4.67 -18.48 -1.46
CA LYS A 95 3.45 -18.19 -2.22
C LYS A 95 2.45 -19.35 -2.16
N ILE A 96 2.90 -20.59 -2.36
CA ILE A 96 2.05 -21.79 -2.25
C ILE A 96 1.41 -21.86 -0.86
N LYS A 97 2.21 -21.64 0.19
CA LYS A 97 1.70 -21.60 1.55
C LYS A 97 0.70 -20.46 1.76
N ALA A 98 0.99 -19.27 1.25
CA ALA A 98 0.07 -18.14 1.33
C ALA A 98 -1.26 -18.44 0.62
N VAL A 99 -1.24 -18.96 -0.61
CA VAL A 99 -2.46 -19.35 -1.35
C VAL A 99 -3.30 -20.38 -0.58
N SER A 100 -2.66 -21.31 0.15
CA SER A 100 -3.38 -22.28 1.00
C SER A 100 -4.08 -21.65 2.21
N GLN A 101 -3.75 -20.41 2.58
CA GLN A 101 -4.32 -19.70 3.73
C GLN A 101 -5.44 -18.77 3.27
N GLY A 102 -6.70 -19.23 3.30
CA GLY A 102 -7.82 -18.47 2.75
C GLY A 102 -7.97 -17.03 3.26
N ARG A 103 -7.79 -16.79 4.57
CA ARG A 103 -7.86 -15.44 5.15
C ARG A 103 -6.51 -14.73 5.10
N GLN A 104 -5.48 -15.29 5.73
CA GLN A 104 -4.16 -14.63 5.86
C GLN A 104 -3.43 -14.48 4.51
N GLY A 105 -3.75 -15.34 3.55
CA GLY A 105 -3.22 -15.30 2.19
C GLY A 105 -4.10 -14.58 1.19
N SER A 106 -5.18 -13.92 1.62
CA SER A 106 -6.08 -13.19 0.71
C SER A 106 -5.36 -12.11 -0.11
N TRP A 107 -4.20 -11.62 0.34
CA TRP A 107 -3.36 -10.70 -0.41
C TRP A 107 -2.91 -11.25 -1.77
N THR A 108 -2.89 -12.58 -1.94
CA THR A 108 -2.55 -13.24 -3.21
C THR A 108 -3.57 -13.01 -4.32
N THR A 109 -4.80 -12.56 -3.98
CA THR A 109 -5.89 -12.32 -4.94
C THR A 109 -6.23 -10.83 -5.10
N TRP A 110 -5.45 -9.92 -4.52
CA TRP A 110 -5.72 -8.47 -4.60
C TRP A 110 -5.25 -7.91 -5.94
N GLU A 111 -6.05 -8.10 -6.99
CA GLU A 111 -5.85 -7.49 -8.29
C GLU A 111 -6.58 -6.13 -8.36
N GLY A 112 -5.88 -5.07 -8.78
CA GLY A 112 -6.48 -3.74 -8.96
C GLY A 112 -6.87 -3.02 -7.66
N VAL A 113 -6.49 -3.53 -6.49
CA VAL A 113 -6.72 -2.87 -5.20
C VAL A 113 -5.72 -1.71 -5.04
N VAL A 114 -6.22 -0.54 -4.63
CA VAL A 114 -5.37 0.62 -4.35
C VAL A 114 -4.38 0.27 -3.26
N ASN A 115 -3.08 0.32 -3.60
CA ASN A 115 -2.03 0.00 -2.65
C ASN A 115 -1.95 1.09 -1.58
N ARG A 116 -1.98 0.67 -0.31
CA ARG A 116 -1.71 1.54 0.82
C ARG A 116 -0.28 1.33 1.29
N ASN A 117 0.61 2.20 0.83
CA ASN A 117 1.99 2.23 1.29
C ASN A 117 2.04 2.77 2.73
N ILE A 118 2.38 1.90 3.69
CA ILE A 118 2.67 2.27 5.08
C ILE A 118 4.18 2.24 5.23
N SER A 119 4.81 3.40 5.40
CA SER A 119 6.24 3.46 5.64
C SER A 119 6.58 2.90 7.03
N TRP A 120 7.85 2.51 7.23
CA TRP A 120 8.28 1.98 8.52
C TRP A 120 8.14 3.02 9.64
N SER A 121 8.41 4.29 9.35
CA SER A 121 8.24 5.37 10.31
C SER A 121 6.77 5.63 10.64
N ASP A 122 5.86 5.52 9.67
CA ASP A 122 4.42 5.64 9.90
C ASP A 122 3.91 4.50 10.77
N LEU A 123 4.39 3.28 10.56
CA LEU A 123 3.98 2.12 11.33
C LEU A 123 4.22 2.32 12.83
N TRP A 124 5.37 2.90 13.20
CA TRP A 124 5.70 3.21 14.59
C TRP A 124 4.90 4.38 15.19
N LYS A 125 4.44 5.31 14.35
CA LYS A 125 3.62 6.46 14.79
C LYS A 125 2.15 6.11 14.95
N ILE A 126 1.67 5.06 14.26
CA ILE A 126 0.27 4.66 14.33
C ILE A 126 -0.02 4.03 15.71
N PRO A 127 -1.06 4.51 16.43
CA PRO A 127 -1.48 3.87 17.67
C PRO A 127 -1.80 2.38 17.48
N GLN A 128 -1.38 1.53 18.41
CA GLN A 128 -1.48 0.07 18.28
C GLN A 128 -2.91 -0.41 17.98
N ALA A 129 -3.92 0.17 18.63
CA ALA A 129 -5.33 -0.17 18.38
C ALA A 129 -5.75 0.14 16.93
N ARG A 130 -5.27 1.24 16.36
CA ARG A 130 -5.55 1.63 14.97
C ARG A 130 -4.85 0.70 13.98
N LEU A 131 -3.61 0.32 14.28
CA LEU A 131 -2.87 -0.65 13.46
C LEU A 131 -3.54 -2.02 13.49
N SER A 132 -3.93 -2.50 14.68
CA SER A 132 -4.65 -3.76 14.86
C SER A 132 -5.95 -3.76 14.09
N PHE A 133 -6.75 -2.69 14.21
CA PHE A 133 -7.99 -2.54 13.46
C PHE A 133 -7.73 -2.59 11.95
N LEU A 134 -6.74 -1.85 11.45
CA LEU A 134 -6.41 -1.76 10.03
C LEU A 134 -6.03 -3.12 9.45
N ILE A 135 -5.13 -3.85 10.10
CA ILE A 135 -4.71 -5.18 9.63
C ILE A 135 -5.92 -6.12 9.64
N ARG A 136 -6.68 -6.14 10.74
CA ARG A 136 -7.84 -7.04 10.89
C ARG A 136 -8.97 -6.70 9.93
N SER A 137 -9.21 -5.43 9.62
CA SER A 137 -10.22 -5.02 8.65
C SER A 137 -9.85 -5.46 7.24
N THR A 138 -8.57 -5.36 6.88
CA THR A 138 -8.08 -5.73 5.55
C THR A 138 -8.22 -7.23 5.29
N TYR A 139 -7.95 -8.06 6.31
CA TYR A 139 -8.06 -9.52 6.20
C TYR A 139 -9.41 -10.09 6.63
N ASP A 140 -10.41 -9.22 6.90
CA ASP A 140 -11.73 -9.60 7.42
C ASP A 140 -11.65 -10.56 8.62
N THR A 141 -10.87 -10.16 9.62
CA THR A 141 -10.67 -10.85 10.91
C THR A 141 -11.09 -9.98 12.09
N LEU A 142 -11.97 -9.01 11.84
CA LEU A 142 -12.64 -8.26 12.91
C LEU A 142 -13.78 -9.09 13.51
N PRO A 143 -14.14 -8.86 14.79
CA PRO A 143 -15.29 -9.50 15.42
C PRO A 143 -16.58 -8.98 14.78
N CYS A 144 -17.01 -9.61 13.70
CA CYS A 144 -18.34 -9.46 13.12
C CYS A 144 -19.14 -10.74 13.36
N PRO A 145 -20.49 -10.69 13.33
CA PRO A 145 -21.32 -11.85 13.59
C PRO A 145 -20.93 -13.09 12.76
N ARG A 146 -20.62 -12.91 11.47
CA ARG A 146 -20.11 -13.99 10.61
C ARG A 146 -18.81 -14.62 11.12
N ASN A 147 -17.84 -13.80 11.54
CA ASN A 147 -16.55 -14.29 12.01
C ASN A 147 -16.66 -14.91 13.41
N LEU A 148 -17.50 -14.35 14.28
CA LEU A 148 -17.77 -14.88 15.61
C LEU A 148 -18.48 -16.23 15.53
N HIS A 149 -19.42 -16.38 14.61
CA HIS A 149 -20.00 -17.69 14.29
C HIS A 149 -18.93 -18.68 13.82
N GLN A 150 -18.04 -18.27 12.91
CA GLN A 150 -16.95 -19.13 12.43
C GLN A 150 -15.95 -19.53 13.53
N TRP A 151 -15.66 -18.66 14.50
CA TRP A 151 -14.67 -18.92 15.55
C TRP A 151 -15.24 -19.66 16.77
N PHE A 152 -16.49 -19.40 17.13
CA PHE A 152 -17.09 -19.86 18.39
C PHE A 152 -18.42 -20.60 18.22
N GLY A 153 -19.00 -20.61 17.02
CA GLY A 153 -20.33 -21.19 16.76
C GLY A 153 -21.50 -20.31 17.20
N ASN A 154 -21.26 -19.06 17.61
CA ASN A 154 -22.31 -18.16 18.07
C ASN A 154 -23.25 -17.76 16.93
N GLU A 155 -24.57 -17.81 17.14
CA GLU A 155 -25.56 -17.26 16.20
C GLU A 155 -25.81 -15.77 16.47
N GLU A 156 -24.78 -14.95 16.24
CA GLU A 156 -24.90 -13.51 16.39
C GLU A 156 -25.55 -12.86 15.15
N CYS A 157 -26.24 -11.74 15.38
CA CYS A 157 -26.85 -10.91 14.34
C CYS A 157 -26.25 -9.50 14.34
N CYS A 158 -26.47 -8.74 13.26
CA CYS A 158 -26.13 -7.32 13.25
C CYS A 158 -26.87 -6.59 14.38
N SER A 159 -26.14 -5.87 15.25
CA SER A 159 -26.73 -5.13 16.37
C SER A 159 -27.69 -4.00 15.98
N LEU A 160 -27.63 -3.56 14.71
CA LEU A 160 -28.52 -2.51 14.20
C LEU A 160 -29.74 -3.11 13.52
N CYS A 161 -29.53 -3.89 12.44
CA CYS A 161 -30.62 -4.36 11.58
C CYS A 161 -31.03 -5.83 11.80
N ASN A 162 -30.44 -6.49 12.79
CA ASN A 162 -30.68 -7.88 13.12
C ASN A 162 -30.47 -8.88 11.97
N ALA A 163 -29.67 -8.51 10.96
CA ALA A 163 -29.33 -9.41 9.86
C ALA A 163 -28.45 -10.57 10.38
N PRO A 164 -28.83 -11.84 10.11
CA PRO A 164 -28.03 -13.00 10.49
C PRO A 164 -26.75 -13.06 9.65
N ASN A 165 -25.68 -13.67 10.20
CA ASN A 165 -24.42 -13.90 9.50
C ASN A 165 -23.84 -12.63 8.82
N ALA A 166 -24.03 -11.49 9.48
CA ALA A 166 -23.57 -10.19 8.99
C ALA A 166 -22.04 -10.17 8.85
N SER A 167 -21.58 -9.90 7.63
CA SER A 167 -20.15 -9.77 7.30
C SER A 167 -19.58 -8.42 7.75
N LEU A 168 -18.26 -8.28 7.74
CA LEU A 168 -17.63 -6.99 7.96
C LEU A 168 -18.08 -5.94 6.93
N GLN A 169 -18.22 -6.33 5.66
CA GLN A 169 -18.76 -5.45 4.60
C GLN A 169 -20.18 -4.96 4.95
N HIS A 170 -21.03 -5.85 5.49
CA HIS A 170 -22.34 -5.44 5.96
C HIS A 170 -22.24 -4.37 7.05
N ILE A 171 -21.40 -4.56 8.06
CA ILE A 171 -21.24 -3.59 9.16
C ILE A 171 -20.70 -2.26 8.64
N LEU A 172 -19.67 -2.29 7.78
CA LEU A 172 -18.96 -1.09 7.34
C LEU A 172 -19.67 -0.29 6.25
N SER A 173 -20.47 -0.92 5.38
CA SER A 173 -21.12 -0.22 4.26
C SER A 173 -22.48 -0.77 3.83
N GLY A 174 -22.84 -2.00 4.22
CA GLY A 174 -24.06 -2.67 3.73
C GLY A 174 -25.28 -2.62 4.64
N CYS A 175 -25.19 -2.08 5.85
CA CYS A 175 -26.29 -2.10 6.82
C CYS A 175 -27.31 -1.00 6.51
N LYS A 176 -28.55 -1.42 6.19
CA LYS A 176 -29.65 -0.51 5.84
C LYS A 176 -29.96 0.52 6.92
N ILE A 177 -29.92 0.10 8.19
CA ILE A 177 -30.18 0.98 9.33
C ILE A 177 -29.01 1.94 9.57
N ALA A 178 -27.77 1.48 9.43
CA ALA A 178 -26.60 2.37 9.52
C ALA A 178 -26.61 3.44 8.41
N PHE A 179 -27.04 3.05 7.21
CA PHE A 179 -27.23 3.96 6.08
C PHE A 179 -28.34 4.99 6.35
N SER A 180 -29.54 4.55 6.76
CA SER A 180 -30.68 5.46 7.00
C SER A 180 -30.42 6.44 8.15
N GLN A 181 -29.65 6.03 9.15
CA GLN A 181 -29.19 6.88 10.25
C GLN A 181 -28.00 7.80 9.88
N GLY A 182 -27.46 7.70 8.66
CA GLY A 182 -26.35 8.54 8.20
C GLY A 182 -24.99 8.22 8.83
N ARG A 183 -24.83 7.06 9.48
CA ARG A 183 -23.60 6.73 10.25
C ARG A 183 -22.34 6.68 9.38
N TYR A 184 -22.47 6.26 8.13
CA TYR A 184 -21.34 6.17 7.20
C TYR A 184 -20.77 7.54 6.82
N ARG A 185 -21.63 8.55 6.72
CA ARG A 185 -21.23 9.92 6.37
C ARG A 185 -20.83 10.75 7.58
N TRP A 186 -21.19 10.34 8.80
CA TRP A 186 -21.00 11.15 10.01
C TRP A 186 -19.60 11.77 10.14
N ARG A 187 -18.52 10.98 10.02
CA ARG A 187 -17.14 11.52 10.13
C ARG A 187 -16.81 12.53 9.02
N HIS A 188 -17.21 12.22 7.80
CA HIS A 188 -17.05 13.11 6.65
C HIS A 188 -17.83 14.42 6.87
N ASP A 189 -19.09 14.31 7.29
CA ASP A 189 -19.96 15.45 7.57
C ASP A 189 -19.40 16.30 8.72
N GLN A 190 -18.76 15.72 9.74
CA GLN A 190 -18.10 16.51 10.80
C GLN A 190 -16.94 17.36 10.25
N VAL A 191 -16.12 16.80 9.35
CA VAL A 191 -15.03 17.54 8.71
C VAL A 191 -15.58 18.63 7.79
N LEU A 192 -16.57 18.31 6.95
CA LEU A 192 -17.22 19.28 6.08
C LEU A 192 -17.87 20.43 6.86
N ARG A 193 -18.53 20.14 7.99
CA ARG A 193 -19.07 21.18 8.88
C ARG A 193 -17.99 22.13 9.36
N LYS A 194 -16.82 21.62 9.77
CA LYS A 194 -15.74 22.49 10.26
C LYS A 194 -15.12 23.32 9.15
N LEU A 195 -14.94 22.74 7.96
CA LEU A 195 -14.45 23.47 6.79
C LEU A 195 -15.44 24.56 6.37
N ALA A 196 -16.73 24.24 6.34
CA ALA A 196 -17.78 25.20 6.06
C ALA A 196 -17.77 26.37 7.06
N GLU A 197 -17.67 26.09 8.36
CA GLU A 197 -17.58 27.14 9.38
C GLU A 197 -16.41 28.10 9.10
N VAL A 198 -15.22 27.56 8.85
CA VAL A 198 -14.03 28.38 8.56
C VAL A 198 -14.20 29.21 7.28
N LEU A 199 -14.73 28.60 6.22
CA LEU A 199 -14.97 29.28 4.94
C LEU A 199 -16.01 30.39 5.07
N GLU A 200 -17.03 30.21 5.90
CA GLU A 200 -18.09 31.21 6.08
C GLU A 200 -17.56 32.42 6.85
N VAL A 201 -16.73 32.19 7.87
CA VAL A 201 -16.01 33.26 8.58
C VAL A 201 -15.13 34.04 7.61
N CYS A 202 -14.35 33.35 6.77
CA CYS A 202 -13.51 34.01 5.77
C CYS A 202 -14.35 34.80 4.75
N ARG A 203 -15.50 34.29 4.33
CA ARG A 203 -16.41 34.96 3.38
C ARG A 203 -17.04 36.21 3.97
N GLN A 204 -17.44 36.17 5.25
CA GLN A 204 -18.02 37.32 5.95
C GLN A 204 -16.97 38.39 6.25
N GLY A 205 -15.76 38.00 6.69
CA GLY A 205 -14.66 38.94 6.91
C GLY A 205 -14.20 39.67 5.64
N ASN A 206 -14.36 39.05 4.47
CA ASN A 206 -14.07 39.70 3.18
C ASN A 206 -15.10 40.77 2.75
N LYS A 207 -16.22 40.91 3.46
CA LYS A 207 -17.22 41.97 3.21
C LYS A 207 -16.91 43.28 3.95
N GLU A 208 -15.96 43.27 4.89
CA GLU A 208 -15.52 44.51 5.53
C GLU A 208 -14.73 45.33 4.50
N PRO A 209 -15.10 46.60 4.25
CA PRO A 209 -14.32 47.44 3.35
C PRO A 209 -12.90 47.56 3.90
N PRO A 210 -11.86 47.60 3.03
CA PRO A 210 -10.53 47.96 3.50
C PRO A 210 -10.65 49.30 4.22
N SER A 211 -10.26 49.34 5.50
CA SER A 211 -10.16 50.60 6.24
C SER A 211 -9.29 51.54 5.41
N ALA A 212 -9.93 52.54 4.79
CA ALA A 212 -9.27 53.52 3.97
C ALA A 212 -8.55 54.52 4.88
N GLU A 213 -7.47 54.07 5.50
CA GLU A 213 -6.45 54.95 6.04
C GLU A 213 -5.16 54.63 5.31
N ASP A 214 -5.01 55.22 4.12
CA ASP A 214 -3.70 55.39 3.49
C ASP A 214 -2.86 56.25 4.44
N HIS A 215 -2.16 55.62 5.36
CA HIS A 215 -1.23 56.32 6.23
C HIS A 215 -0.05 56.79 5.36
N THR A 216 -0.12 58.05 4.93
CA THR A 216 1.00 58.71 4.25
C THR A 216 2.18 58.78 5.21
N SER A 217 3.22 57.99 4.94
CA SER A 217 4.48 58.04 5.68
C SER A 217 5.34 59.19 5.15
N PHE A 218 5.51 60.22 5.98
CA PHE A 218 6.44 61.31 5.72
C PHE A 218 7.88 60.81 5.93
N VAL A 219 8.75 61.13 4.97
CA VAL A 219 10.20 60.81 5.04
C VAL A 219 10.95 62.13 5.01
N SER A 220 11.93 62.29 5.89
CA SER A 220 12.78 63.48 5.94
C SER A 220 13.64 63.59 4.68
N GLU A 221 13.98 64.83 4.30
CA GLU A 221 14.86 65.13 3.15
C GLU A 221 16.19 64.35 3.27
N GLY A 222 16.54 63.58 2.24
CA GLY A 222 17.72 62.70 2.22
C GLY A 222 17.53 61.28 2.81
N GLY A 223 16.35 60.95 3.36
CA GLY A 223 16.05 59.61 3.88
C GLY A 223 15.66 58.61 2.80
N VAL A 224 16.23 57.40 2.83
CA VAL A 224 15.87 56.31 1.89
C VAL A 224 14.60 55.60 2.38
N ARG A 225 13.55 55.56 1.55
CA ARG A 225 12.36 54.72 1.79
C ARG A 225 12.76 53.24 1.82
N ARG A 226 12.63 52.57 2.97
CA ARG A 226 12.65 51.10 3.00
C ARG A 226 11.34 50.58 2.41
N ASN A 227 11.42 50.07 1.19
CA ASN A 227 10.28 49.50 0.49
C ASN A 227 9.99 48.09 1.04
N THR A 228 9.38 47.99 2.21
CA THR A 228 8.77 46.72 2.62
C THR A 228 7.49 46.59 1.83
N ARG A 229 7.52 45.82 0.73
CA ARG A 229 6.28 45.36 0.09
C ARG A 229 5.46 44.66 1.18
N PRO A 230 4.21 45.07 1.45
CA PRO A 230 3.34 44.26 2.27
C PRO A 230 3.26 42.90 1.58
N THR A 231 3.53 41.81 2.30
CA THR A 231 3.16 40.49 1.81
C THR A 231 1.64 40.52 1.65
N GLU A 232 1.15 40.57 0.42
CA GLU A 232 -0.28 40.42 0.15
C GLU A 232 -0.70 39.08 0.74
N THR A 233 -1.46 39.12 1.83
CA THR A 233 -2.11 37.92 2.34
C THR A 233 -3.07 37.48 1.26
N SER A 234 -2.80 36.33 0.63
CA SER A 234 -3.67 35.78 -0.41
C SER A 234 -5.07 35.63 0.16
N ARG A 235 -5.98 36.52 -0.24
CA ARG A 235 -7.38 36.47 0.17
C ARG A 235 -8.01 35.28 -0.55
N LEU A 236 -8.66 34.39 0.21
CA LEU A 236 -9.30 33.18 -0.34
C LEU A 236 -10.46 33.49 -1.29
N PHE A 237 -11.09 34.66 -1.14
CA PHE A 237 -12.17 35.11 -2.02
C PHE A 237 -11.85 36.47 -2.64
N SER A 238 -12.18 36.64 -3.91
CA SER A 238 -12.08 37.93 -4.60
C SER A 238 -13.20 38.87 -4.12
N PRO A 239 -12.90 40.15 -3.81
CA PRO A 239 -13.90 41.11 -3.33
C PRO A 239 -14.94 41.49 -4.40
N ASP A 240 -14.60 41.33 -5.67
CA ASP A 240 -15.40 41.80 -6.81
C ASP A 240 -16.51 40.83 -7.23
N GLN A 241 -16.58 39.65 -6.58
CA GLN A 241 -17.50 38.58 -6.93
C GLN A 241 -18.38 38.18 -5.73
N GLU A 242 -19.68 38.00 -5.98
CA GLU A 242 -20.60 37.54 -4.95
C GLU A 242 -20.44 36.03 -4.73
N TRP A 243 -19.84 35.65 -3.61
CA TRP A 243 -19.65 34.24 -3.23
C TRP A 243 -20.84 33.74 -2.40
N SER A 244 -21.43 32.62 -2.83
CA SER A 244 -22.44 31.88 -2.07
C SER A 244 -21.87 30.58 -1.51
N MET A 245 -22.08 30.33 -0.23
CA MET A 245 -21.66 29.08 0.40
C MET A 245 -22.63 27.96 0.05
N ARG A 246 -22.09 26.83 -0.44
CA ARG A 246 -22.82 25.57 -0.61
C ARG A 246 -21.99 24.43 -0.01
N VAL A 247 -22.62 23.59 0.79
CA VAL A 247 -21.95 22.48 1.48
C VAL A 247 -22.81 21.24 1.33
N ASP A 248 -22.18 20.12 1.00
CA ASP A 248 -22.85 18.82 0.87
C ASP A 248 -23.02 18.17 2.25
N LEU A 249 -24.02 18.65 2.99
CA LEU A 249 -24.43 18.10 4.28
C LEU A 249 -25.89 17.62 4.20
N ASP A 250 -26.20 16.58 4.98
CA ASP A 250 -27.53 15.98 5.11
C ASP A 250 -28.04 15.24 3.85
N ARG A 251 -29.34 15.36 3.51
CA ARG A 251 -30.00 14.56 2.46
C ARG A 251 -29.97 15.20 1.07
N GLN A 252 -29.41 16.39 0.92
CA GLN A 252 -29.35 17.09 -0.37
C GLN A 252 -27.93 17.06 -0.94
N LEU A 253 -27.61 15.97 -1.66
CA LEU A 253 -26.48 15.93 -2.57
C LEU A 253 -26.73 16.95 -3.69
N ARG A 254 -26.25 18.18 -3.52
CA ARG A 254 -26.29 19.20 -4.58
C ARG A 254 -24.97 19.19 -5.32
N PHE A 255 -24.94 18.45 -6.44
CA PHE A 255 -23.79 18.46 -7.33
C PHE A 255 -23.65 19.85 -7.98
N PRO A 256 -22.46 20.47 -7.94
CA PRO A 256 -22.21 21.69 -8.71
C PRO A 256 -22.40 21.41 -10.20
N THR A 257 -23.08 22.30 -10.91
CA THR A 257 -23.21 22.25 -12.37
C THR A 257 -21.90 22.51 -13.09
N GLU A 258 -20.96 23.19 -12.43
CA GLU A 258 -19.64 23.52 -12.97
C GLU A 258 -18.59 22.89 -12.05
N ILE A 259 -17.84 21.93 -12.59
CA ILE A 259 -16.67 21.35 -11.94
C ILE A 259 -15.47 22.00 -12.60
N THR A 260 -14.79 22.89 -11.88
CA THR A 260 -13.52 23.45 -12.36
C THR A 260 -12.46 22.35 -12.30
N THR A 261 -11.88 22.02 -13.44
CA THR A 261 -10.73 21.11 -13.52
C THR A 261 -9.53 21.80 -12.90
N THR A 262 -9.16 21.41 -11.69
CA THR A 262 -7.91 21.85 -11.07
C THR A 262 -6.77 21.00 -11.60
N SER A 263 -5.75 21.62 -12.20
CA SER A 263 -4.47 20.97 -12.46
C SER A 263 -3.74 20.83 -11.13
N LEU A 264 -3.80 19.65 -10.52
CA LEU A 264 -2.94 19.26 -9.41
C LEU A 264 -1.66 18.63 -9.94
#